data_AF-A0A926R189-F1
#
_entry.id   AF-A0A926R189-F1
#
_cell.length_a   1.000
_cell.length_b   1.000
_cell.length_c   1.000
_cell.angle_alpha   90.00
_cell.angle_beta   90.00
_cell.angle_gamma   90.00
#
_symmetry.space_group_name_H-M   'P 1'
#
loop_
_entity.id
_entity.type
_entity.pdbx_description
1 polymer ?
#
loop_
_entity_poly.entity_id
_entity_poly.type
_entity_poly.pdbx_seq_one_letter_code
_entity_poly.pdbx_strand_id
1 'polypeptide(L)'
;MTSEAVRRVQSGSSWEESFGFARAVAAGDRVLVAGTTSFKGPVLYGEGDPYEQARVAFSNALEALGEFGLGPESVIRTRMYLTHARDVDEVGRAHREFFESVRPVTTMVVVSGFVDPRLLVEVELEAFDTRPEEDEAAIWAAATAALDGTEEPEQS
;
A
#
# COMPACT_ATOMS: atom_id res chain seq x y z
N MET A 1 3.29 -19.44 -13.68
CA MET A 1 4.47 -18.56 -13.54
C MET A 1 3.95 -17.15 -13.48
N THR A 2 4.13 -16.47 -12.35
CA THR A 2 3.83 -15.03 -12.25
C THR A 2 4.84 -14.28 -13.11
N SER A 3 4.36 -13.39 -13.99
CA SER A 3 5.21 -12.49 -14.77
C SER A 3 6.20 -11.75 -13.85
N GLU A 4 7.45 -11.57 -14.30
CA GLU A 4 8.46 -10.73 -13.63
C GLU A 4 7.96 -9.31 -13.38
N ALA A 5 6.97 -8.84 -14.14
CA ALA A 5 6.35 -7.51 -13.98
C ALA A 5 5.48 -7.35 -12.71
N VAL A 6 5.21 -8.42 -11.95
CA VAL A 6 4.32 -8.38 -10.79
C VAL A 6 4.98 -8.96 -9.54
N ARG A 7 5.43 -8.08 -8.64
CA ARG A 7 6.03 -8.44 -7.34
C ARG A 7 4.96 -8.53 -6.25
N ARG A 8 5.08 -9.51 -5.35
CA ARG A 8 4.14 -9.75 -4.25
C ARG A 8 4.86 -9.76 -2.91
N VAL A 9 4.20 -9.25 -1.88
CA VAL A 9 4.63 -9.28 -0.49
C VAL A 9 3.61 -10.06 0.31
N GLN A 10 4.10 -11.00 1.13
CA GLN A 10 3.30 -11.81 2.04
C GLN A 10 3.52 -11.30 3.47
N SER A 11 2.47 -11.24 4.27
CA SER A 11 2.56 -10.90 5.69
C SER A 11 2.83 -12.11 6.59
N GLY A 12 2.72 -13.33 6.04
CA GLY A 12 2.85 -14.58 6.81
C GLY A 12 1.57 -14.98 7.53
N SER A 13 0.43 -14.42 7.12
CA SER A 13 -0.88 -14.79 7.65
C SER A 13 -1.30 -16.15 7.10
N SER A 14 -1.84 -17.03 7.96
CA SER A 14 -2.37 -18.33 7.52
C SER A 14 -3.49 -18.21 6.48
N TRP A 15 -4.20 -17.07 6.47
CA TRP A 15 -5.23 -16.77 5.49
C TRP A 15 -4.66 -16.55 4.08
N GLU A 16 -3.44 -16.01 3.94
CA GLU A 16 -2.83 -15.75 2.62
C GLU A 16 -2.63 -17.06 1.85
N GLU A 17 -2.15 -18.10 2.54
CA GLU A 17 -1.98 -19.44 1.97
C GLU A 17 -3.33 -20.13 1.76
N SER A 18 -4.23 -20.06 2.74
CA SER A 18 -5.51 -20.77 2.70
C SER A 18 -6.48 -20.20 1.64
N PHE A 19 -6.46 -18.88 1.42
CA PHE A 19 -7.39 -18.19 0.52
C PHE A 19 -6.76 -17.73 -0.80
N GLY A 20 -5.43 -17.71 -0.90
CA GLY A 20 -4.72 -17.37 -2.13
C GLY A 20 -4.68 -15.87 -2.42
N PHE A 21 -4.30 -15.05 -1.45
CA PHE A 21 -4.03 -13.63 -1.65
C PHE A 21 -2.63 -13.24 -1.16
N ALA A 22 -2.18 -12.03 -1.51
CA ALA A 22 -0.94 -11.45 -0.99
C ALA A 22 -1.29 -10.21 -0.17
N ARG A 23 -0.50 -9.87 0.84
CA ARG A 23 -0.67 -8.62 1.59
C ARG A 23 -0.60 -7.40 0.66
N ALA A 24 0.35 -7.42 -0.27
CA ALA A 24 0.51 -6.34 -1.23
C ALA A 24 1.08 -6.83 -2.56
N VAL A 25 0.73 -6.15 -3.64
CA VAL A 25 1.14 -6.47 -5.01
C VAL A 25 1.56 -5.19 -5.73
N ALA A 26 2.77 -5.16 -6.28
CA ALA A 26 3.18 -4.16 -7.25
C ALA A 26 2.87 -4.67 -8.66
N ALA A 27 2.22 -3.85 -9.47
CA ALA A 27 1.89 -4.14 -10.86
C ALA A 27 1.97 -2.84 -11.69
N GLY A 28 3.02 -2.71 -12.48
CA GLY A 28 3.35 -1.44 -13.15
C GLY A 28 3.61 -0.34 -12.13
N ASP A 29 2.94 0.80 -12.33
CA ASP A 29 3.04 2.01 -11.50
C ASP A 29 2.19 1.99 -10.21
N ARG A 30 1.45 0.90 -9.95
CA ARG A 30 0.59 0.78 -8.77
C ARG A 30 1.11 -0.26 -7.79
N VAL A 31 0.99 0.08 -6.51
CA VAL A 31 1.09 -0.88 -5.40
C VAL A 31 -0.26 -0.97 -4.70
N LEU A 32 -0.83 -2.18 -4.71
CA LEU A 32 -2.14 -2.49 -4.15
C LEU A 32 -1.94 -3.22 -2.83
N VAL A 33 -2.51 -2.70 -1.74
CA VAL A 33 -2.44 -3.33 -0.40
C VAL A 33 -3.82 -3.87 -0.06
N ALA A 34 -3.88 -5.17 0.25
CA ALA A 34 -5.11 -5.87 0.58
C ALA A 34 -5.75 -5.36 1.88
N GLY A 35 -7.02 -5.73 2.08
CA GLY A 35 -7.75 -5.52 3.34
C GLY A 35 -6.90 -5.92 4.54
N THR A 36 -6.61 -4.93 5.37
CA THR A 36 -5.66 -5.02 6.48
C THR A 36 -6.35 -4.64 7.78
N THR A 37 -6.17 -5.49 8.78
CA THR A 37 -6.79 -5.36 10.11
C THR A 37 -5.73 -5.09 11.17
N SER A 38 -6.16 -4.94 12.43
CA SER A 38 -5.29 -4.73 13.58
C SER A 38 -4.66 -6.00 14.16
N PHE A 39 -4.73 -7.13 13.44
CA PHE A 39 -4.01 -8.34 13.81
C PHE A 39 -2.52 -8.22 13.50
N LYS A 40 -1.66 -8.60 14.45
CA LYS A 40 -0.26 -8.96 14.19
C LYS A 40 -0.05 -10.41 14.63
N GLY A 41 0.06 -11.31 13.65
CA GLY A 41 -0.02 -12.74 13.90
C GLY A 41 -1.37 -13.10 14.55
N PRO A 42 -1.39 -13.87 15.67
CA PRO A 42 -2.64 -14.26 16.34
C PRO A 42 -3.21 -13.18 17.28
N VAL A 43 -2.49 -12.07 17.49
CA VAL A 43 -2.84 -11.06 18.50
C VAL A 43 -3.65 -9.93 17.86
N LEU A 44 -4.86 -9.70 18.39
CA LEU A 44 -5.68 -8.55 18.07
C LEU A 44 -5.26 -7.36 18.92
N TYR A 45 -4.86 -6.26 18.29
CA TYR A 45 -4.58 -5.00 18.98
C TYR A 45 -5.81 -4.10 18.97
N GLY A 46 -6.07 -3.39 20.07
CA GLY A 46 -7.20 -2.47 20.19
C GLY A 46 -8.56 -3.17 20.29
N GLU A 47 -8.67 -4.33 20.93
CA GLU A 47 -9.97 -4.98 21.10
C GLU A 47 -10.97 -4.04 21.81
N GLY A 48 -12.10 -3.74 21.16
CA GLY A 48 -13.09 -2.77 21.64
C GLY A 48 -12.74 -1.28 21.41
N ASP A 49 -11.60 -0.98 20.77
CA ASP A 49 -11.13 0.39 20.51
C ASP A 49 -10.97 0.62 19.00
N PRO A 50 -11.95 1.27 18.32
CA PRO A 50 -11.89 1.48 16.87
C PRO A 50 -10.73 2.37 16.43
N TYR A 51 -10.30 3.32 17.27
CA TYR A 51 -9.17 4.19 16.97
C TYR A 51 -7.86 3.39 16.96
N GLU A 52 -7.60 2.61 18.02
CA GLU A 52 -6.38 1.81 18.09
C GLU A 52 -6.37 0.71 17.02
N GLN A 53 -7.52 0.09 16.70
CA GLN A 53 -7.60 -0.85 15.59
C GLN A 53 -7.25 -0.19 14.26
N ALA A 54 -7.82 0.99 13.97
CA ALA A 54 -7.52 1.72 12.74
C ALA A 54 -6.04 2.11 12.66
N ARG A 55 -5.46 2.60 13.77
CA ARG A 55 -4.05 3.00 13.83
C ARG A 55 -3.11 1.82 13.55
N VAL A 56 -3.38 0.66 14.15
CA VAL A 56 -2.59 -0.56 13.90
C VAL A 56 -2.82 -1.09 12.48
N ALA A 57 -4.05 -1.07 11.99
CA ALA A 57 -4.35 -1.48 10.62
C ALA A 57 -3.61 -0.62 9.58
N PHE A 58 -3.61 0.71 9.72
CA PHE A 58 -2.83 1.58 8.84
C PHE A 58 -1.32 1.35 8.96
N SER A 59 -0.80 1.15 10.18
CA SER A 59 0.61 0.79 10.39
C SER A 59 0.96 -0.49 9.63
N ASN A 60 0.16 -1.55 9.77
CA ASN A 60 0.38 -2.83 9.10
C ASN A 60 0.35 -2.68 7.56
N ALA A 61 -0.57 -1.87 7.06
CA ALA A 61 -0.73 -1.66 5.64
C ALA A 61 0.44 -0.84 5.06
N LEU A 62 0.92 0.17 5.79
CA LEU A 62 2.10 0.95 5.43
C LEU A 62 3.40 0.16 5.58
N GLU A 63 3.52 -0.72 6.57
CA GLU A 63 4.65 -1.67 6.70
C GLU A 63 4.74 -2.53 5.43
N ALA A 64 3.62 -3.06 4.93
CA ALA A 64 3.58 -3.82 3.69
C ALA A 64 3.89 -2.99 2.43
N LEU A 65 3.47 -1.73 2.40
CA LEU A 65 3.85 -0.79 1.35
C LEU A 65 5.36 -0.49 1.37
N GLY A 66 5.95 -0.41 2.56
CA GLY A 66 7.37 -0.19 2.79
C GLY A 66 8.29 -1.27 2.21
N GLU A 67 7.81 -2.50 2.03
CA GLU A 67 8.52 -3.59 1.34
C GLU A 67 8.77 -3.33 -0.16
N PHE A 68 8.12 -2.30 -0.71
CA PHE A 68 8.40 -1.77 -2.05
C PHE A 68 9.24 -0.49 -2.01
N GLY A 69 9.63 -0.01 -0.83
CA GLY A 69 10.36 1.25 -0.65
C GLY A 69 9.48 2.50 -0.80
N LEU A 70 8.18 2.37 -0.55
CA LEU A 70 7.19 3.45 -0.63
C LEU A 70 6.66 3.80 0.75
N GLY A 71 6.32 5.08 0.97
CA GLY A 71 5.74 5.59 2.22
C GLY A 71 4.33 6.18 2.05
N PRO A 72 3.79 6.83 3.10
CA PRO A 72 2.46 7.45 3.09
C PRO A 72 2.26 8.48 1.96
N GLU A 73 3.33 9.17 1.56
CA GLU A 73 3.34 10.13 0.45
C GLU A 73 3.04 9.52 -0.92
N SER A 74 3.23 8.21 -1.06
CA SER A 74 2.89 7.48 -2.28
C SER A 74 1.43 7.03 -2.30
N VAL A 75 0.71 7.11 -1.17
CA VAL A 75 -0.68 6.64 -1.06
C VAL A 75 -1.62 7.63 -1.75
N ILE A 76 -2.30 7.17 -2.79
CA ILE A 76 -3.24 7.97 -3.57
C ILE A 76 -4.70 7.69 -3.18
N ARG A 77 -4.98 6.53 -2.58
CA ARG A 77 -6.33 6.14 -2.16
C ARG A 77 -6.32 5.31 -0.88
N THR A 78 -7.31 5.56 -0.04
CA THR A 78 -7.65 4.70 1.12
C THR A 78 -9.12 4.30 1.09
N ARG A 79 -9.40 3.08 1.54
CA ARG A 79 -10.76 2.60 1.84
C ARG A 79 -10.79 2.09 3.27
N MET A 80 -11.84 2.43 4.00
CA MET A 80 -12.07 1.99 5.37
C MET A 80 -13.45 1.37 5.47
N TYR A 81 -13.50 0.14 5.95
CA TYR A 81 -14.72 -0.60 6.23
C TYR A 81 -14.89 -0.65 7.74
N LEU A 82 -16.06 -0.30 8.26
CA LEU A 82 -16.35 -0.24 9.70
C LEU A 82 -17.56 -1.11 10.05
N THR A 83 -17.65 -1.65 11.26
CA THR A 83 -18.86 -2.35 11.72
C THR A 83 -19.95 -1.43 12.26
N HIS A 84 -19.58 -0.24 12.77
CA HIS A 84 -20.56 0.70 13.34
C HIS A 84 -20.32 2.13 12.87
N ALA A 85 -21.41 2.85 12.56
CA ALA A 85 -21.35 4.26 12.19
C ALA A 85 -20.85 5.19 13.31
N ARG A 86 -20.99 4.78 14.57
CA ARG A 86 -20.53 5.57 15.74
C ARG A 86 -19.00 5.67 15.83
N ASP A 87 -18.27 4.82 15.11
CA ASP A 87 -16.82 4.71 15.18
C ASP A 87 -16.11 5.58 14.11
N VAL A 88 -16.88 6.26 13.25
CA VAL A 88 -16.37 7.06 12.11
C VAL A 88 -15.36 8.11 12.53
N ASP A 89 -15.63 8.85 13.62
CA ASP A 89 -14.75 9.93 14.07
C ASP A 89 -13.42 9.40 14.63
N GLU A 90 -13.46 8.29 15.35
CA GLU A 90 -12.26 7.63 15.89
C GLU A 90 -11.39 7.04 14.78
N VAL A 91 -11.99 6.37 13.79
CA VAL A 91 -11.26 5.85 12.62
C VAL A 91 -10.71 7.00 11.76
N GLY A 92 -11.49 8.08 11.59
CA GLY A 92 -11.05 9.29 10.89
C GLY A 92 -9.88 9.99 11.59
N ARG A 93 -9.88 10.02 12.92
CA ARG A 93 -8.75 10.56 13.71
C ARG A 93 -7.47 9.76 13.43
N ALA A 94 -7.54 8.42 13.46
CA ALA A 94 -6.40 7.56 13.17
C ALA A 94 -5.90 7.75 11.72
N HIS A 95 -6.80 7.83 10.73
CA HIS A 95 -6.44 8.12 9.34
C HIS A 95 -5.66 9.44 9.20
N ARG A 96 -6.11 10.50 9.87
CA ARG A 96 -5.46 11.81 9.82
C ARG A 96 -4.00 11.76 10.30
N GLU A 97 -3.65 10.93 11.27
CA GLU A 97 -2.27 10.83 11.79
C GLU A 97 -1.26 10.44 10.72
N PHE A 98 -1.66 9.60 9.77
CA PHE A 98 -0.78 9.14 8.69
C PHE A 98 -0.87 10.01 7.44
N PHE A 99 -2.03 10.62 7.18
CA PHE A 99 -2.34 11.16 5.85
C PHE A 99 -2.67 12.65 5.81
N GLU A 100 -2.54 13.40 6.90
CA GLU A 100 -2.88 14.84 6.96
C GLU A 100 -2.20 15.69 5.87
N SER A 101 -0.92 15.40 5.58
CA SER A 101 -0.10 16.13 4.61
C SER A 101 -0.38 15.73 3.16
N VAL A 102 -0.84 14.49 2.92
CA VAL A 102 -0.90 13.88 1.58
C VAL A 102 -2.32 13.77 1.03
N ARG A 103 -3.31 13.59 1.92
CA ARG A 103 -4.76 13.68 1.63
C ARG A 103 -5.22 12.81 0.45
N PRO A 104 -5.09 11.47 0.53
CA PRO A 104 -5.53 10.55 -0.51
C PRO A 104 -7.05 10.62 -0.71
N VAL A 105 -7.53 10.24 -1.90
CA VAL A 105 -8.97 10.06 -2.08
C VAL A 105 -9.45 8.95 -1.14
N THR A 106 -10.47 9.23 -0.35
CA THR A 106 -10.82 8.40 0.80
C THR A 106 -12.28 7.97 0.72
N THR A 107 -12.54 6.68 0.93
CA THR A 107 -13.90 6.13 1.09
C THR A 107 -14.03 5.47 2.45
N MET A 108 -15.14 5.72 3.14
CA MET A 108 -15.49 5.06 4.39
C MET A 108 -16.91 4.50 4.30
N VAL A 109 -17.08 3.21 4.62
CA VAL A 109 -18.39 2.53 4.55
C VAL A 109 -18.62 1.67 5.80
N VAL A 110 -19.88 1.55 6.20
CA VAL A 110 -20.30 0.64 7.27
C VAL A 110 -20.76 -0.67 6.64
N VAL A 111 -20.19 -1.79 7.10
CA VAL A 111 -20.46 -3.15 6.63
C VAL A 111 -21.15 -3.97 7.72
N SER A 112 -21.73 -5.12 7.36
CA SER A 112 -22.45 -5.99 8.30
C SER A 112 -21.54 -6.72 9.30
N GLY A 113 -20.23 -6.82 9.03
CA GLY A 113 -19.27 -7.52 9.87
C GLY A 113 -18.02 -7.99 9.12
N PHE A 114 -17.06 -8.52 9.87
CA PHE A 114 -15.80 -9.09 9.37
C PHE A 114 -15.70 -10.59 9.73
N VAL A 115 -14.63 -11.24 9.25
CA VAL A 115 -14.35 -12.66 9.54
C VAL A 115 -14.17 -12.95 11.03
N ASP A 116 -13.64 -12.00 11.79
CA ASP A 116 -13.58 -12.04 13.26
C ASP A 116 -14.49 -10.95 13.83
N PRO A 117 -15.48 -11.29 14.69
CA PRO A 117 -16.45 -10.32 15.20
C PRO A 117 -15.85 -9.27 16.15
N ARG A 118 -14.60 -9.45 16.60
CA ARG A 118 -13.88 -8.46 17.43
C ARG A 118 -13.27 -7.33 16.60
N LEU A 119 -13.21 -7.49 15.27
CA LEU A 119 -12.78 -6.44 14.37
C LEU A 119 -13.87 -5.37 14.24
N LEU A 120 -13.44 -4.12 14.38
CA LEU A 120 -14.26 -2.93 14.22
C LEU A 120 -13.98 -2.22 12.90
N VAL A 121 -12.78 -2.42 12.34
CA VAL A 121 -12.31 -1.75 11.14
C VAL A 121 -11.35 -2.62 10.33
N GLU A 122 -11.46 -2.52 9.01
CA GLU A 122 -10.49 -3.01 8.03
C GLU A 122 -10.13 -1.88 7.07
N VAL A 123 -8.86 -1.76 6.69
CA VAL A 123 -8.36 -0.70 5.81
C VAL A 123 -7.69 -1.27 4.56
N GLU A 124 -7.79 -0.53 3.46
CA GLU A 124 -7.16 -0.85 2.19
C GLU A 124 -6.42 0.40 1.67
N LEU A 125 -5.27 0.21 1.03
CA LEU A 125 -4.48 1.28 0.44
C LEU A 125 -4.17 0.98 -1.02
N GLU A 126 -4.07 2.04 -1.82
CA GLU A 126 -3.45 2.00 -3.14
C GLU A 126 -2.45 3.15 -3.24
N ALA A 127 -1.25 2.82 -3.70
CA ALA A 127 -0.15 3.74 -3.87
C ALA A 127 0.29 3.83 -5.33
N PHE A 128 0.88 4.97 -5.68
CA PHE A 128 1.50 5.22 -6.96
C PHE A 128 3.02 5.27 -6.80
N ASP A 129 3.72 4.44 -7.55
CA ASP A 129 5.17 4.45 -7.60
C ASP A 129 5.64 5.40 -8.71
N THR A 130 6.21 6.54 -8.32
CA THR A 130 6.73 7.54 -9.28
C THR A 130 8.16 7.25 -9.72
N ARG A 131 8.79 6.19 -9.20
CA ARG A 131 10.14 5.83 -9.63
C ARG A 131 10.03 5.33 -11.07
N PRO A 132 10.86 5.85 -11.99
CA PRO A 132 10.86 5.34 -13.35
C PRO A 132 11.16 3.84 -13.31
N GLU A 133 10.50 3.05 -14.18
CA GLU A 133 10.94 1.67 -14.39
C GLU A 133 12.44 1.73 -14.72
N GLU A 134 13.25 0.90 -14.05
CA GLU A 134 14.71 0.93 -14.23
C GLU A 134 15.10 0.84 -15.73
N ASP A 135 14.24 0.21 -16.53
CA ASP A 135 14.34 0.13 -17.99
C ASP A 135 14.24 1.49 -18.69
N GLU A 136 13.35 2.41 -18.30
CA GLU A 136 13.24 3.73 -18.95
C GLU A 136 14.44 4.63 -18.62
N ALA A 137 14.91 4.60 -17.38
CA ALA A 137 16.11 5.34 -16.98
C ALA A 137 17.36 4.82 -17.70
N ALA A 138 17.47 3.50 -17.86
CA ALA A 138 18.53 2.86 -18.64
C ALA A 138 18.42 3.20 -20.14
N ILE A 139 17.21 3.22 -20.71
CA ILE A 139 16.96 3.62 -22.10
C ILE A 139 17.36 5.08 -22.32
N TRP A 140 17.00 6.00 -21.42
CA TRP A 140 17.40 7.41 -21.54
C TRP A 140 18.90 7.61 -21.36
N ALA A 141 19.53 6.91 -20.41
CA ALA A 141 20.98 6.95 -20.24
C ALA A 141 21.72 6.44 -21.49
N ALA A 142 21.26 5.33 -22.08
CA ALA A 142 21.82 4.77 -23.31
C ALA A 142 21.62 5.69 -24.52
N ALA A 143 20.42 6.29 -24.67
CA ALA A 143 20.13 7.23 -25.74
C ALA A 143 20.98 8.51 -25.63
N THR A 144 21.23 9.00 -24.41
CA THR A 144 22.07 10.17 -24.16
C THR A 144 23.54 9.88 -24.49
N ALA A 145 24.07 8.74 -24.05
CA ALA A 145 25.44 8.31 -24.37
C ALA A 145 25.67 8.12 -25.89
N ALA A 146 24.64 7.72 -26.65
CA ALA A 146 24.72 7.60 -28.10
C ALA A 146 24.75 8.95 -28.83
N LEU A 147 24.16 10.00 -28.26
CA LEU A 147 24.18 11.35 -28.81
C LEU A 147 25.49 12.09 -28.51
N ASP A 148 26.10 11.83 -27.37
CA ASP A 148 27.39 12.43 -26.96
C ASP A 148 28.60 11.75 -27.64
N GLY A 149 28.42 10.59 -28.28
CA GLY A 149 29.47 9.80 -28.92
C GLY A 149 29.82 10.17 -30.37
N THR A 150 29.17 11.19 -30.96
CA THR A 150 29.48 11.66 -32.33
C THR A 150 30.32 12.94 -32.30
N GLU A 151 31.58 12.85 -31.88
CA GLU A 151 32.59 13.82 -32.31
C GLU A 151 33.16 13.35 -33.66
N GLU A 152 32.86 14.10 -34.72
CA GLU A 152 33.48 13.92 -36.04
C GLU A 152 35.00 14.08 -35.92
N PRO A 153 35.81 13.24 -36.59
CA PRO A 153 37.25 13.46 -36.63
C PRO A 153 37.51 14.71 -37.45
N GLU A 154 37.98 15.77 -36.78
CA GLU A 154 38.45 17.00 -37.39
C GLU A 154 39.57 16.65 -38.38
N GLN A 155 39.26 16.70 -39.68
CA GLN A 155 40.24 16.50 -40.74
C GLN A 155 40.96 17.82 -41.02
N SER A 156 42.27 17.82 -40.70
CA SER A 156 43.36 18.59 -41.33
C SER A 156 43.29 20.11 -41.27
#